data_AF-A0A1H9SIA6-F1
#
_entry.id   AF-A0A1H9SIA6-F1
#
_cell.length_a   1.000
_cell.length_b   1.000
_cell.length_c   1.000
_cell.angle_alpha   90.00
_cell.angle_beta   90.00
_cell.angle_gamma   90.00
#
_symmetry.space_group_name_H-M   'P 1'
#
loop_
_entity.id
_entity.type
_entity.pdbx_description
1 polymer ?
#
loop_
_entity_poly.entity_id
_entity_poly.type
_entity_poly.pdbx_seq_one_letter_code
_entity_poly.pdbx_strand_id
1 'polypeptide(L)'
;MDIKHEEVTQTESSLLASFPDYLGAQQLVDRMSDDGFPVESVRIIGDGVRTVEQVTGRLTRGRAALAGAASGAWFGVFIGLLFGLFTTGTAWVWFVLISLVVGAFWGAVFGFVAHWSTRGRRDFASVMTLQAKRYEVHVDRARAAEAAKYVL
;
A
#
# COMPACT_ATOMS: atom_id res chain seq x y z
N MET A 1 26.27 15.70 2.15
CA MET A 1 25.00 15.53 2.89
C MET A 1 25.28 14.42 3.89
N ASP A 2 25.90 14.79 5.00
CA ASP A 2 26.29 13.87 6.07
C ASP A 2 25.03 13.30 6.71
N ILE A 3 24.77 12.01 6.45
CA ILE A 3 23.81 11.25 7.24
C ILE A 3 24.48 11.03 8.58
N LYS A 4 24.15 11.89 9.54
CA LYS A 4 24.47 11.68 10.95
C LYS A 4 23.84 10.33 11.31
N HIS A 5 24.67 9.30 11.46
CA HIS A 5 24.24 8.04 12.06
C HIS A 5 23.89 8.36 13.51
N GLU A 6 22.63 8.67 13.79
CA GLU A 6 22.08 8.47 15.13
C GLU A 6 22.28 6.98 15.40
N GLU A 7 23.29 6.66 16.21
CA GLU A 7 23.31 5.41 16.94
C GLU A 7 21.94 5.32 17.61
N VAL A 8 21.07 4.47 17.05
CA VAL A 8 19.89 4.01 17.78
C VAL A 8 20.49 3.34 19.00
N THR A 9 20.55 4.06 20.12
CA THR A 9 20.93 3.50 21.42
C THR A 9 20.03 2.31 21.60
N GLN A 10 20.57 1.12 21.33
CA GLN A 10 19.85 -0.13 21.49
C GLN A 10 19.80 -0.34 22.99
N THR A 11 18.89 0.38 23.66
CA THR A 11 18.58 0.15 25.06
C THR A 11 18.28 -1.32 25.16
N GLU A 12 19.08 -2.05 25.94
CA GLU A 12 18.93 -3.49 26.12
C GLU A 12 17.47 -3.77 26.46
N SER A 13 16.74 -4.39 25.53
CA SER A 13 15.37 -4.84 25.73
C SER A 13 15.35 -6.31 26.11
N SER A 14 14.44 -6.65 27.01
CA SER A 14 14.07 -8.03 27.29
C SER A 14 12.76 -8.35 26.58
N LEU A 15 12.70 -9.53 25.96
CA LEU A 15 11.44 -10.11 25.50
C LEU A 15 10.53 -10.32 26.72
N LEU A 16 9.30 -9.81 26.64
CA LEU A 16 8.27 -9.96 27.65
C LEU A 16 7.28 -11.08 27.27
N ALA A 17 6.76 -11.01 26.03
CA ALA A 17 5.82 -11.99 25.51
C ALA A 17 5.87 -12.02 23.97
N SER A 18 5.40 -13.11 23.37
CA SER A 18 5.31 -13.27 21.92
C SER A 18 3.90 -13.70 21.52
N PHE A 19 3.37 -13.08 20.47
CA PHE A 19 2.02 -13.27 19.96
C PHE A 19 2.04 -13.64 18.47
N PRO A 20 1.07 -14.44 17.98
CA PRO A 20 0.99 -14.80 16.56
C PRO A 20 0.54 -13.63 15.68
N ASP A 21 -0.14 -12.64 16.25
CA ASP A 21 -0.67 -11.47 15.55
C ASP A 21 -0.42 -10.18 16.33
N TYR A 22 -0.55 -9.05 15.63
CA TYR A 22 -0.31 -7.72 16.20
C TYR A 22 -1.35 -7.34 17.27
N LEU A 23 -2.58 -7.82 17.14
CA LEU A 23 -3.67 -7.47 18.03
C LEU A 23 -3.42 -8.04 19.44
N GLY A 24 -2.92 -9.27 19.55
CA GLY A 24 -2.51 -9.85 20.83
C GLY A 24 -1.37 -9.07 21.49
N ALA A 25 -0.38 -8.64 20.71
CA ALA A 25 0.69 -7.78 21.21
C ALA A 25 0.17 -6.42 21.69
N GLN A 26 -0.74 -5.80 20.93
CA GLN A 26 -1.37 -4.53 21.28
C GLN A 26 -2.20 -4.64 22.56
N GLN A 27 -3.00 -5.69 22.72
CA GLN A 27 -3.80 -5.91 23.92
C GLN A 27 -2.94 -6.01 25.20
N LEU A 28 -1.74 -6.59 25.11
CA LEU A 28 -0.82 -6.60 26.24
C LEU A 28 -0.36 -5.17 26.58
N VAL A 29 0.02 -4.38 25.58
CA VAL A 29 0.42 -2.98 25.78
C VAL A 29 -0.73 -2.13 26.33
N ASP A 30 -1.95 -2.35 25.84
CA ASP A 30 -3.15 -1.66 26.32
C ASP A 30 -3.40 -1.97 27.81
N ARG A 31 -3.31 -3.25 28.22
CA ARG A 31 -3.42 -3.65 29.63
C ARG A 31 -2.33 -3.01 30.50
N MET A 32 -1.11 -2.95 29.99
CA MET A 32 0.00 -2.28 30.68
C MET A 32 -0.30 -0.77 30.85
N SER A 33 -0.83 -0.13 29.81
CA SER A 33 -1.23 1.29 29.83
C SER A 33 -2.35 1.54 30.84
N ASP A 34 -3.39 0.70 30.86
CA ASP A 34 -4.55 0.84 31.74
C ASP A 34 -4.15 0.74 33.22
N ASP A 35 -3.17 -0.11 33.53
CA ASP A 35 -2.60 -0.28 34.87
C ASP A 35 -1.51 0.77 35.20
N GLY A 36 -1.31 1.77 34.33
CA GLY A 36 -0.39 2.89 34.55
C GLY A 36 1.09 2.59 34.34
N PHE A 37 1.43 1.49 33.66
CA PHE A 37 2.81 1.18 33.29
C PHE A 37 3.32 2.18 32.23
N PRO A 38 4.56 2.66 32.31
CA PRO A 38 5.13 3.57 31.32
C PRO A 38 5.43 2.84 30.00
N VAL A 39 4.44 2.87 29.11
CA VAL A 39 4.46 2.22 27.80
C VAL A 39 5.51 2.80 26.84
N GLU A 40 6.12 3.94 27.17
CA GLU A 40 7.24 4.52 26.43
C GLU A 40 8.47 3.60 26.47
N SER A 41 8.55 2.71 27.46
CA SER A 41 9.60 1.69 27.60
C SER A 41 9.27 0.38 26.88
N VAL A 42 8.14 0.30 26.17
CA VAL A 42 7.63 -0.90 25.51
C VAL A 42 7.79 -0.79 24.00
N ARG A 43 8.21 -1.88 23.35
CA ARG A 43 8.42 -1.97 21.91
C ARG A 43 7.73 -3.22 21.37
N ILE A 44 6.94 -3.08 20.31
CA ILE A 44 6.38 -4.21 19.56
C ILE A 44 7.27 -4.46 18.34
N ILE A 45 7.89 -5.64 18.28
CA ILE A 45 8.82 -6.04 17.22
C ILE A 45 8.18 -7.17 16.41
N GLY A 46 8.02 -6.96 15.10
CA GLY A 46 7.67 -8.04 14.18
C GLY A 46 8.89 -8.92 13.91
N ASP A 47 8.88 -10.16 14.40
CA ASP A 47 9.94 -11.13 14.13
C ASP A 47 9.63 -12.00 12.91
N GLY A 48 10.69 -12.40 12.20
CA GLY A 48 10.58 -13.34 11.09
C GLY A 48 9.79 -12.74 9.93
N VAL A 49 10.06 -11.46 9.63
CA VAL A 49 9.42 -10.74 8.52
C VAL A 49 9.77 -11.44 7.22
N ARG A 50 8.72 -11.86 6.51
CA ARG A 50 8.83 -12.38 5.14
C ARG A 50 8.11 -11.43 4.20
N THR A 51 8.72 -11.21 3.05
CA THR A 51 8.05 -10.54 1.94
C THR A 51 7.24 -11.58 1.19
N VAL A 52 5.92 -11.39 1.13
CA VAL A 52 5.02 -12.24 0.35
C VAL A 52 4.61 -11.48 -0.90
N GLU A 53 4.92 -12.05 -2.06
CA GLU A 53 4.51 -11.54 -3.36
C GLU A 53 3.27 -12.33 -3.82
N GLN A 54 2.08 -11.76 -3.66
CA GLN A 54 0.85 -12.43 -4.09
C GLN A 54 0.61 -12.17 -5.56
N VAL A 55 0.67 -13.23 -6.38
CA VAL A 55 0.35 -13.19 -7.81
C VAL A 55 -1.16 -13.04 -7.96
N THR A 56 -1.63 -11.87 -8.36
CA THR A 56 -3.06 -11.55 -8.52
C THR A 56 -3.61 -11.90 -9.89
N GLY A 57 -2.74 -12.15 -10.87
CA GLY A 57 -3.13 -12.63 -12.19
C GLY A 57 -2.13 -12.29 -13.29
N ARG A 58 -2.46 -12.67 -14.53
CA ARG A 58 -1.64 -12.38 -15.71
C ARG A 58 -1.90 -10.96 -16.19
N LEU A 59 -0.86 -10.13 -16.19
CA LEU A 59 -0.94 -8.80 -16.80
C LEU A 59 -0.70 -8.94 -18.30
N THR A 60 -1.76 -9.13 -19.09
CA THR A 60 -1.65 -9.23 -20.55
C THR A 60 -1.67 -7.83 -21.19
N ARG A 61 -1.00 -7.68 -22.33
CA ARG A 61 -1.01 -6.45 -23.14
C ARG A 61 -2.43 -5.97 -23.45
N GLY A 62 -3.37 -6.89 -23.63
CA GLY A 62 -4.79 -6.58 -23.83
C GLY A 62 -5.45 -5.95 -22.61
N ARG A 63 -5.12 -6.40 -21.40
CA ARG A 63 -5.66 -5.81 -20.16
C ARG A 63 -5.11 -4.40 -19.93
N ALA A 64 -3.84 -4.15 -20.25
CA ALA A 64 -3.24 -2.82 -20.21
C ALA A 64 -3.86 -1.87 -21.24
N ALA A 65 -4.08 -2.34 -22.48
CA ALA A 65 -4.76 -1.56 -23.50
C ALA A 65 -6.22 -1.26 -23.12
N LEU A 66 -6.96 -2.21 -22.54
CA LEU A 66 -8.32 -1.98 -22.05
C LEU A 66 -8.37 -0.96 -20.90
N ALA A 67 -7.44 -1.05 -19.95
CA ALA A 67 -7.34 -0.09 -18.86
C ALA A 67 -7.03 1.33 -19.38
N GLY A 68 -6.10 1.43 -20.35
CA GLY A 68 -5.81 2.68 -21.04
C GLY A 68 -7.01 3.20 -21.86
N ALA A 69 -7.75 2.32 -22.53
CA ALA A 69 -8.94 2.69 -23.28
C ALA A 69 -10.02 3.28 -22.36
N ALA A 70 -10.23 2.68 -21.18
CA ALA A 70 -11.20 3.15 -20.21
C ALA A 70 -10.83 4.55 -19.67
N SER A 71 -9.56 4.76 -19.28
CA SER A 71 -9.09 6.07 -18.81
C SER A 71 -9.14 7.12 -19.91
N GLY A 72 -8.75 6.76 -21.14
CA GLY A 72 -8.84 7.62 -22.31
C GLY A 72 -10.27 7.95 -22.73
N ALA A 73 -11.21 7.00 -22.64
CA ALA A 73 -12.62 7.23 -22.93
C ALA A 73 -13.23 8.24 -21.96
N TRP A 74 -12.95 8.10 -20.66
CA TRP A 74 -13.41 9.06 -19.65
C TRP A 74 -12.87 10.47 -19.91
N PHE A 75 -11.57 10.58 -20.20
CA PHE A 75 -10.95 11.85 -20.56
C PHE A 75 -11.54 12.42 -21.86
N GLY A 76 -11.77 11.57 -22.86
CA GLY A 76 -12.42 11.94 -24.12
C GLY A 76 -13.83 12.48 -23.93
N VAL A 77 -14.64 11.83 -23.09
CA VAL A 77 -15.97 12.32 -22.71
C VAL A 77 -15.87 13.69 -22.03
N PHE A 78 -14.94 13.87 -21.10
CA PHE A 78 -14.72 15.15 -20.45
C PHE A 78 -14.40 16.27 -21.46
N ILE A 79 -13.44 16.04 -22.36
CA ILE A 79 -13.08 17.00 -23.41
C ILE A 79 -14.26 17.25 -24.36
N GLY A 80 -14.99 16.22 -24.75
CA GLY A 80 -16.17 16.33 -25.62
C GLY A 80 -17.29 17.13 -24.97
N LEU A 81 -17.50 17.00 -23.66
CA LEU A 81 -18.44 17.82 -22.90
C LEU A 81 -18.00 19.29 -22.84
N LEU A 82 -16.70 19.56 -22.63
CA LEU A 82 -16.17 20.92 -22.66
C LEU A 82 -16.42 21.61 -24.01
N PHE A 83 -16.14 20.93 -25.12
CA PHE A 83 -16.47 21.47 -26.45
C PHE A 83 -17.97 21.56 -26.70
N GLY A 84 -18.74 20.60 -26.17
CA GLY A 84 -20.20 20.58 -26.23
C GLY A 84 -20.85 21.80 -25.58
N LEU A 85 -20.26 22.35 -24.51
CA LEU A 85 -20.75 23.57 -23.86
C LEU A 85 -20.76 24.81 -24.78
N PHE A 86 -19.88 24.84 -25.78
CA PHE A 86 -19.78 25.95 -26.74
C PHE A 86 -20.57 25.70 -28.03
N THR A 87 -21.35 24.62 -28.10
CA THR A 87 -22.11 24.21 -29.28
C THR A 87 -23.61 24.39 -29.07
N THR A 88 -24.30 24.88 -30.10
CA THR A 88 -25.77 25.03 -30.12
C THR A 88 -26.45 23.82 -30.76
N GLY A 89 -27.62 23.42 -30.26
CA GLY A 89 -28.43 22.34 -30.84
C GLY A 89 -27.99 20.96 -30.38
N THR A 90 -28.07 19.93 -31.24
CA THR A 90 -27.74 18.53 -30.91
C THR A 90 -26.30 18.13 -31.22
N ALA A 91 -25.49 19.03 -31.79
CA ALA A 91 -24.13 18.73 -32.21
C ALA A 91 -23.18 18.42 -31.03
N TRP A 92 -23.50 18.83 -29.80
CA TRP A 92 -22.72 18.46 -28.61
C TRP A 92 -22.64 16.94 -28.40
N VAL A 93 -23.69 16.21 -28.78
CA VAL A 93 -23.70 14.74 -28.71
C VAL A 93 -22.62 14.15 -29.63
N TRP A 94 -22.45 14.72 -30.83
CA TRP A 94 -21.41 14.29 -31.76
C TRP A 94 -20.01 14.58 -31.26
N PHE A 95 -19.78 15.75 -30.65
CA PHE A 95 -18.49 16.05 -30.03
C PHE A 95 -18.16 15.06 -28.92
N VAL A 96 -19.11 14.74 -28.04
CA VAL A 96 -18.92 13.73 -26.98
C VAL A 96 -18.61 12.35 -27.57
N LEU A 97 -19.34 11.90 -28.58
CA LEU A 97 -19.12 10.58 -29.20
C LEU A 97 -17.76 10.49 -29.91
N ILE A 98 -17.39 11.50 -30.69
CA ILE A 98 -16.10 11.52 -31.39
C ILE A 98 -14.95 11.58 -30.39
N SER A 99 -15.03 12.47 -29.40
CA SER A 99 -13.99 12.59 -28.38
C SER A 99 -13.88 11.34 -27.51
N LEU A 100 -14.98 10.63 -27.23
CA LEU A 100 -14.97 9.33 -26.56
C LEU A 100 -14.19 8.29 -27.38
N VAL A 101 -14.48 8.15 -28.68
CA VAL A 101 -13.81 7.15 -29.54
C VAL A 101 -12.33 7.48 -29.70
N VAL A 102 -12.00 8.73 -29.96
CA VAL A 102 -10.60 9.20 -30.10
C VAL A 102 -9.85 9.06 -28.78
N GLY A 103 -10.47 9.43 -27.66
CA GLY A 103 -9.90 9.28 -26.32
C GLY A 103 -9.66 7.82 -25.96
N ALA A 104 -10.63 6.93 -26.23
CA ALA A 104 -10.48 5.50 -26.01
C ALA A 104 -9.35 4.91 -26.86
N PHE A 105 -9.25 5.29 -28.13
CA PHE A 105 -8.20 4.83 -29.04
C PHE A 105 -6.81 5.24 -28.56
N TRP A 106 -6.59 6.53 -28.31
CA TRP A 106 -5.30 7.03 -27.83
C TRP A 106 -4.98 6.52 -26.43
N GLY A 107 -5.96 6.43 -25.54
CA GLY A 107 -5.82 5.82 -24.23
C GLY A 107 -5.37 4.35 -24.32
N ALA A 108 -5.93 3.58 -25.23
CA ALA A 108 -5.52 2.20 -25.47
C ALA A 108 -4.05 2.11 -25.95
N VAL A 109 -3.67 2.98 -26.88
CA VAL A 109 -2.29 3.09 -27.39
C VAL A 109 -1.33 3.45 -26.27
N PHE A 110 -1.63 4.46 -25.46
CA PHE A 110 -0.79 4.86 -24.33
C PHE A 110 -0.72 3.77 -23.25
N GLY A 111 -1.82 3.11 -22.93
CA GLY A 111 -1.85 1.99 -21.98
C GLY A 111 -0.99 0.82 -22.46
N PHE A 112 -1.03 0.52 -23.76
CA PHE A 112 -0.15 -0.48 -24.39
C PHE A 112 1.32 -0.06 -24.35
N VAL A 113 1.65 1.18 -24.73
CA VAL A 113 3.02 1.71 -24.75
C VAL A 113 3.60 1.80 -23.34
N ALA A 114 2.82 2.24 -22.35
CA ALA A 114 3.24 2.30 -20.95
C ALA A 114 3.60 0.90 -20.42
N HIS A 115 2.77 -0.10 -20.72
CA HIS A 115 3.04 -1.50 -20.40
C HIS A 115 4.27 -2.05 -21.14
N TRP A 116 4.49 -1.63 -22.38
CA TRP A 116 5.65 -2.06 -23.16
C TRP A 116 6.96 -1.42 -22.65
N SER A 117 6.92 -0.12 -22.29
CA SER A 117 8.06 0.63 -21.74
C SER A 117 8.50 0.15 -20.35
N THR A 118 7.55 -0.37 -19.54
CA THR A 118 7.83 -1.04 -18.26
C THR A 118 8.39 -2.46 -18.43
N ARG A 119 8.72 -2.86 -19.67
CA ARG A 119 9.67 -3.93 -20.01
C ARG A 119 9.29 -5.35 -19.56
N GLY A 120 8.00 -5.67 -19.40
CA GLY A 120 7.48 -7.05 -19.44
C GLY A 120 8.29 -8.13 -18.70
N ARG A 121 8.98 -7.79 -17.60
CA ARG A 121 9.93 -8.72 -16.95
C ARG A 121 9.27 -9.66 -15.95
N ARG A 122 7.98 -9.49 -15.68
CA ARG A 122 7.15 -10.46 -14.96
C ARG A 122 5.74 -10.43 -15.54
N ASP A 123 5.28 -11.55 -16.07
CA ASP A 123 3.92 -11.75 -16.63
C ASP A 123 2.82 -11.76 -15.54
N PHE A 124 3.08 -11.14 -14.40
CA PHE A 124 2.28 -11.24 -13.19
C PHE A 124 2.09 -9.85 -12.60
N ALA A 125 0.83 -9.50 -12.35
CA ALA A 125 0.52 -8.46 -11.39
C ALA A 125 0.80 -9.04 -10.00
N SER A 126 1.63 -8.37 -9.21
CA SER A 126 1.87 -8.76 -7.84
C SER A 126 1.66 -7.59 -6.88
N VAL A 127 1.14 -7.91 -5.70
CA VAL A 127 1.14 -7.00 -4.57
C VAL A 127 2.18 -7.51 -3.60
N MET A 128 3.13 -6.65 -3.27
CA MET A 128 4.17 -6.96 -2.29
C MET A 128 3.65 -6.56 -0.91
N THR A 129 3.63 -7.50 0.02
CA THR A 129 3.33 -7.23 1.44
C THR A 129 4.46 -7.73 2.33
N LEU A 130 4.74 -6.99 3.40
CA LEU A 130 5.61 -7.46 4.48
C LEU A 130 4.74 -8.08 5.55
N GLN A 131 4.98 -9.35 5.86
CA GLN A 131 4.26 -10.08 6.89
C GLN A 131 5.24 -10.60 7.94
N ALA A 132 5.05 -10.19 9.21
CA ALA A 132 5.78 -10.78 10.34
C ALA A 132 5.23 -12.18 10.65
N LYS A 133 6.10 -13.09 11.09
CA LYS A 133 5.71 -14.43 11.53
C LYS A 133 5.08 -14.41 12.92
N ARG A 134 5.58 -13.53 13.78
CA ARG A 134 5.09 -13.29 15.14
C ARG A 134 5.43 -11.87 15.57
N TYR A 135 4.75 -11.40 16.60
CA TYR A 135 4.94 -10.08 17.20
C TYR A 135 5.41 -10.26 18.63
N GLU A 136 6.58 -9.72 18.92
CA GLU A 136 7.22 -9.79 20.23
C GLU A 136 7.07 -8.46 20.94
N VAL A 137 6.60 -8.49 22.18
CA VAL A 137 6.57 -7.32 23.05
C VAL A 137 7.85 -7.32 23.87
N HIS A 138 8.62 -6.26 23.74
CA HIS A 138 9.90 -6.04 24.40
C HIS A 138 9.78 -4.87 25.37
N VAL A 139 10.46 -4.96 26.51
CA VAL A 139 10.51 -3.88 27.51
C VAL A 139 11.95 -3.59 27.86
N ASP A 140 12.27 -2.34 28.18
CA ASP A 140 13.59 -1.99 28.68
C ASP A 140 13.98 -2.83 29.89
N ARG A 141 15.22 -3.34 29.89
CA ARG A 141 15.73 -4.30 30.89
C ARG A 141 15.51 -3.84 32.33
N ALA A 142 15.61 -2.53 32.59
CA ALA A 142 15.41 -1.93 33.91
C ALA A 142 13.99 -2.14 34.48
N ARG A 143 12.98 -2.32 33.62
CA ARG A 143 11.56 -2.49 34.01
C ARG A 143 11.02 -3.89 33.72
N ALA A 144 11.85 -4.81 33.23
CA ALA A 144 11.43 -6.15 32.85
C ALA A 144 10.80 -6.95 34.01
N ALA A 145 11.34 -6.82 35.23
CA ALA A 145 10.80 -7.48 36.41
C ALA A 145 9.41 -6.96 36.80
N GLU A 146 9.17 -5.66 36.65
CA GLU A 146 7.87 -5.04 36.89
C GLU A 146 6.85 -5.46 35.82
N ALA A 147 7.28 -5.50 34.56
CA ALA A 147 6.43 -5.84 33.42
C ALA A 147 6.01 -7.32 33.40
N ALA A 148 6.77 -8.23 34.02
CA ALA A 148 6.48 -9.66 34.05
C ALA A 148 5.10 -10.00 34.63
N LYS A 149 4.53 -9.14 35.48
CA LYS A 149 3.19 -9.33 36.08
C LYS A 149 2.04 -9.31 35.06
N TYR A 150 2.25 -8.73 33.88
CA TYR A 150 1.21 -8.56 32.86
C TYR A 150 1.06 -9.77 31.92
N VAL A 151 2.00 -10.71 31.96
CA VAL A 151 2.08 -11.87 31.06
C VAL A 151 1.37 -13.12 31.61
N LEU A 152 0.94 -13.08 32.88
CA LEU A 152 0.21 -14.15 33.56
C LEU A 152 -1.24 -14.30 33.07
#